data_AF-A0A351UIM0-F1
#
_entry.id   AF-A0A351UIM0-F1
#
_cell.length_a   1.000
_cell.length_b   1.000
_cell.length_c   1.000
_cell.angle_alpha   90.00
_cell.angle_beta   90.00
_cell.angle_gamma   90.00
#
_symmetry.space_group_name_H-M   'P 1'
#
loop_
_entity.id
_entity.type
_entity.pdbx_description
1 polymer ?
#
loop_
_entity_poly.entity_id
_entity_poly.type
_entity_poly.pdbx_seq_one_letter_code
_entity_poly.pdbx_strand_id
1 'polypeptide(L)'
;MKTLILIVTLAAGVQGAMAQAPCGPGWKPQSVAARERIDAVQNETLEVEALYWAYRVAILRDITYEALVSASKNWLMSEEPKTRLLSMVRRHLDDGTARELTPEERQRYQAGLRKVRQMSKGAKAPKASLVEAKADETTCSIFELEARYWAWAVNTAKTVSMQQLSVDSRRWPGSMEVNTALMGKVRQLVSSGVTPPLSADETARKAAAKKALRDEIEAIKARP
;
A
#
# COMPACT_ATOMS: atom_id res chain seq x y z
N MET A 1 31.37 -36.47 36.69
CA MET A 1 31.98 -35.11 36.73
C MET A 1 31.10 -34.17 35.93
N LYS A 2 30.76 -33.03 36.52
CA LYS A 2 29.82 -32.02 36.00
C LYS A 2 30.54 -31.12 34.99
N THR A 3 29.98 -30.93 33.80
CA THR A 3 30.42 -29.87 32.89
C THR A 3 29.23 -28.94 32.63
N LEU A 4 29.26 -27.79 33.32
CA LEU A 4 28.45 -26.61 32.99
C LEU A 4 28.87 -26.10 31.62
N ILE A 5 27.93 -25.92 30.70
CA ILE A 5 28.15 -25.12 29.49
C ILE A 5 27.35 -23.82 29.63
N LEU A 6 28.10 -22.74 29.57
CA LEU A 6 27.72 -21.36 29.79
C LEU A 6 26.79 -20.87 28.67
N ILE A 7 25.77 -20.12 29.08
CA ILE A 7 24.89 -19.31 28.24
C ILE A 7 25.68 -18.11 27.72
N VAL A 8 25.71 -17.89 26.41
CA VAL A 8 26.11 -16.62 25.78
C VAL A 8 24.88 -16.05 25.07
N THR A 9 24.19 -15.14 25.74
CA THR A 9 23.08 -14.38 25.18
C THR A 9 23.66 -13.22 24.35
N LEU A 10 23.61 -13.33 23.02
CA LEU A 10 23.90 -12.21 22.14
C LEU A 10 22.69 -11.26 22.12
N ALA A 11 22.79 -10.14 22.85
CA ALA A 11 21.92 -9.00 22.67
C ALA A 11 22.40 -8.20 21.45
N ALA A 12 21.80 -8.44 20.29
CA ALA A 12 21.98 -7.57 19.13
C ALA A 12 21.20 -6.26 19.38
N GLY A 13 21.95 -5.20 19.70
CA GLY A 13 21.42 -3.85 19.82
C GLY A 13 20.86 -3.36 18.48
N VAL A 14 19.55 -3.20 18.41
CA VAL A 14 18.88 -2.46 17.33
C VAL A 14 19.19 -0.98 17.56
N GLN A 15 20.15 -0.45 16.82
CA GLN A 15 20.36 0.99 16.72
C GLN A 15 19.11 1.62 16.11
N GLY A 16 18.38 2.37 16.93
CA GLY A 16 17.22 3.15 16.52
C GLY A 16 17.63 4.16 15.46
N ALA A 17 17.10 3.99 14.25
CA ALA A 17 17.05 5.04 13.27
C ALA A 17 16.27 6.21 13.87
N MET A 18 16.97 7.33 14.08
CA MET A 18 16.37 8.54 14.60
C MET A 18 15.24 9.00 13.69
N ALA A 19 14.05 9.10 14.28
CA ALA A 19 12.89 9.73 13.67
C ALA A 19 13.22 11.20 13.39
N GLN A 20 13.43 11.55 12.12
CA GLN A 20 13.42 12.94 11.67
C GLN A 20 12.03 13.52 11.94
N ALA A 21 11.99 14.68 12.61
CA ALA A 21 10.77 15.41 12.89
C ALA A 21 10.03 15.81 11.60
N PRO A 22 8.69 15.79 11.56
CA PRO A 22 7.89 16.07 10.37
C PRO A 22 7.71 17.58 10.20
N CYS A 23 8.78 18.33 9.98
CA CYS A 23 8.72 19.80 9.86
C CYS A 23 9.47 20.27 8.60
N GLY A 24 9.04 19.81 7.44
CA GLY A 24 9.47 20.39 6.16
C GLY A 24 8.76 21.74 5.90
N PRO A 25 9.44 22.72 5.28
CA PRO A 25 8.85 24.01 4.95
C PRO A 25 7.71 23.83 3.92
N GLY A 26 6.47 24.07 4.34
CA GLY A 26 5.29 24.06 3.46
C GLY A 26 4.05 23.32 3.97
N TRP A 27 4.12 22.62 5.11
CA TRP A 27 2.91 22.02 5.71
C TRP A 27 2.05 23.11 6.37
N LYS A 28 0.92 23.43 5.74
CA LYS A 28 -0.12 24.23 6.41
C LYS A 28 -1.03 23.27 7.18
N PRO A 29 -1.31 23.52 8.47
CA PRO A 29 -2.31 22.77 9.20
C PRO A 29 -3.63 22.82 8.41
N GLN A 30 -4.28 21.66 8.24
CA GLN A 30 -5.64 21.64 7.73
C GLN A 30 -6.54 22.46 8.66
N SER A 31 -7.55 23.13 8.10
CA SER A 31 -8.56 23.79 8.94
C SER A 31 -9.29 22.75 9.78
N VAL A 32 -9.67 23.12 11.01
CA VAL A 32 -10.42 22.25 11.94
C VAL A 32 -11.65 21.64 11.24
N ALA A 33 -12.40 22.45 10.49
CA ALA A 33 -13.55 22.00 9.70
C ALA A 33 -13.23 21.02 8.56
N ALA A 34 -12.00 21.00 8.03
CA ALA A 34 -11.59 19.97 7.07
C ALA A 34 -11.29 18.64 7.79
N ARG A 35 -10.66 18.71 8.97
CA ARG A 35 -10.36 17.54 9.78
C ARG A 35 -11.64 16.85 10.29
N GLU A 36 -12.60 17.62 10.80
CA GLU A 36 -13.89 17.08 11.25
C GLU A 36 -14.66 16.34 10.14
N ARG A 37 -14.63 16.86 8.91
CA ARG A 37 -15.24 16.19 7.75
C ARG A 37 -14.51 14.90 7.37
N ILE A 38 -13.19 14.88 7.47
CA ILE A 38 -12.38 13.67 7.26
C ILE A 38 -12.71 12.63 8.34
N ASP A 39 -12.74 13.04 9.61
CA ASP A 39 -13.06 12.17 10.74
C ASP A 39 -14.46 11.57 10.60
N ALA A 40 -15.46 12.35 10.16
CA ALA A 40 -16.81 11.85 9.89
C ALA A 40 -16.81 10.71 8.87
N VAL A 41 -16.11 10.87 7.74
CA VAL A 41 -16.00 9.83 6.72
C VAL A 41 -15.20 8.63 7.22
N GLN A 42 -14.12 8.85 7.98
CA GLN A 42 -13.32 7.74 8.51
C GLN A 42 -14.09 6.94 9.56
N ASN A 43 -14.93 7.60 10.37
CA ASN A 43 -15.84 6.92 11.29
C ASN A 43 -16.83 5.99 10.55
N GLU A 44 -17.29 6.34 9.34
CA GLU A 44 -18.13 5.45 8.51
C GLU A 44 -17.42 4.17 8.08
N THR A 45 -16.07 4.20 7.97
CA THR A 45 -15.28 3.07 7.45
C THR A 45 -14.36 2.43 8.49
N LEU A 46 -14.46 2.82 9.76
CA LEU A 46 -13.49 2.54 10.80
C LEU A 46 -13.33 1.03 11.08
N GLU A 47 -14.43 0.29 11.07
CA GLU A 47 -14.42 -1.17 11.23
C GLU A 47 -13.74 -1.89 10.06
N VAL A 48 -14.07 -1.49 8.84
CA VAL A 48 -13.47 -2.08 7.63
C VAL A 48 -11.98 -1.73 7.53
N GLU A 49 -11.61 -0.51 7.90
CA GLU A 49 -10.21 -0.09 7.97
C GLU A 49 -9.45 -0.83 9.07
N ALA A 50 -10.09 -1.13 10.20
CA ALA A 50 -9.50 -1.94 11.26
C ALA A 50 -9.20 -3.38 10.78
N LEU A 51 -10.16 -4.02 10.10
CA LEU A 51 -9.96 -5.34 9.48
C LEU A 51 -8.85 -5.32 8.44
N TYR A 52 -8.79 -4.29 7.60
CA TYR A 52 -7.75 -4.10 6.60
C TYR A 52 -6.35 -4.08 7.24
N TRP A 53 -6.16 -3.23 8.26
CA TRP A 53 -4.89 -3.12 8.95
C TRP A 53 -4.52 -4.40 9.72
N ALA A 54 -5.49 -5.05 10.37
CA ALA A 54 -5.27 -6.31 11.06
C ALA A 54 -4.83 -7.43 10.10
N TYR A 55 -5.44 -7.53 8.92
CA TYR A 55 -5.04 -8.47 7.86
C TYR A 55 -3.60 -8.26 7.43
N ARG A 56 -3.20 -7.00 7.22
CA ARG A 56 -1.82 -6.65 6.85
C ARG A 56 -0.81 -7.09 7.91
N VAL A 57 -1.11 -6.83 9.18
CA VAL A 57 -0.23 -7.20 10.30
C VAL A 57 -0.15 -8.73 10.48
N ALA A 58 -1.28 -9.43 10.58
CA ALA A 58 -1.30 -10.85 10.94
C ALA A 58 -0.99 -11.79 9.76
N ILE A 59 -1.55 -11.49 8.58
CA ILE A 59 -1.55 -12.40 7.44
C ILE A 59 -0.49 -12.03 6.42
N LEU A 60 -0.49 -10.77 5.93
CA LEU A 60 0.54 -10.34 4.96
C LEU A 60 1.91 -10.15 5.61
N ARG A 61 1.93 -9.79 6.89
CA ARG A 61 3.14 -9.52 7.69
C ARG A 61 4.08 -8.51 7.03
N ASP A 62 3.50 -7.55 6.31
CA ASP A 62 4.23 -6.49 5.62
C ASP A 62 4.44 -5.25 6.51
N ILE A 63 3.76 -5.19 7.65
CA ILE A 63 3.93 -4.17 8.70
C ILE A 63 3.64 -4.80 10.08
N THR A 64 4.35 -4.37 11.13
CA THR A 64 4.02 -4.77 12.51
C THR A 64 3.01 -3.82 13.13
N TYR A 65 2.33 -4.23 14.21
CA TYR A 65 1.40 -3.35 14.91
C TYR A 65 2.09 -2.08 15.45
N GLU A 66 3.32 -2.22 15.96
CA GLU A 66 4.11 -1.09 16.49
C GLU A 66 4.50 -0.12 15.38
N ALA A 67 4.89 -0.63 14.21
CA ALA A 67 5.18 0.20 13.05
C ALA A 67 3.93 0.95 12.55
N LEU A 68 2.77 0.29 12.59
CA LEU A 68 1.47 0.92 12.29
C LEU A 68 1.14 2.05 13.27
N VAL A 69 1.26 1.80 14.58
CA VAL A 69 1.04 2.82 15.62
C VAL A 69 1.98 4.01 15.41
N SER A 70 3.25 3.77 15.09
CA SER A 70 4.19 4.85 14.77
C SER A 70 3.78 5.64 13.52
N ALA A 71 3.39 4.95 12.44
CA ALA A 71 2.93 5.57 11.20
C ALA A 71 1.64 6.39 11.39
N SER A 72 0.77 5.98 12.31
CA SER A 72 -0.51 6.64 12.59
C SER A 72 -0.38 8.09 13.07
N LYS A 73 0.79 8.46 13.60
CA LYS A 73 1.11 9.85 13.99
C LYS A 73 0.99 10.84 12.83
N ASN A 74 1.18 10.36 11.60
CA ASN A 74 1.11 11.17 10.39
C ASN A 74 -0.25 11.09 9.66
N TRP A 75 -1.24 10.39 10.22
CA TRP A 75 -2.56 10.30 9.61
C TRP A 75 -3.33 11.62 9.73
N LEU A 76 -4.19 11.89 8.75
CA LEU A 76 -5.01 13.10 8.71
C LEU A 76 -6.13 13.12 9.78
N MET A 77 -6.43 11.95 10.34
CA MET A 77 -7.43 11.70 11.38
C MET A 77 -7.08 12.41 12.69
N SER A 78 -8.07 12.91 13.41
CA SER A 78 -7.87 13.36 14.80
C SER A 78 -7.52 12.20 15.74
N GLU A 79 -7.06 12.52 16.95
CA GLU A 79 -6.56 11.51 17.90
C GLU A 79 -7.65 10.55 18.39
N GLU A 80 -8.90 11.00 18.54
CA GLU A 80 -9.98 10.16 19.05
C GLU A 80 -10.34 9.02 18.07
N PRO A 81 -10.71 9.27 16.79
CA PRO A 81 -11.01 8.19 15.85
C PRO A 81 -9.76 7.33 15.59
N LYS A 82 -8.55 7.90 15.66
CA LYS A 82 -7.29 7.17 15.50
C LYS A 82 -7.09 6.15 16.61
N THR A 83 -7.32 6.57 17.85
CA THR A 83 -7.27 5.68 19.02
C THR A 83 -8.30 4.55 18.90
N ARG A 84 -9.53 4.88 18.48
CA ARG A 84 -10.57 3.88 18.22
C ARG A 84 -10.15 2.88 17.14
N LEU A 85 -9.59 3.36 16.03
CA LEU A 85 -9.14 2.50 14.93
C LEU A 85 -8.03 1.55 15.42
N LEU A 86 -7.00 2.07 16.08
CA LEU A 86 -5.90 1.25 16.59
C LEU A 86 -6.35 0.23 17.64
N SER A 87 -7.34 0.57 18.47
CA SER A 87 -7.96 -0.35 19.43
C SER A 87 -8.72 -1.48 18.71
N MET A 88 -9.49 -1.17 17.67
CA MET A 88 -10.18 -2.18 16.86
C MET A 88 -9.21 -3.09 16.10
N VAL A 89 -8.13 -2.53 15.53
CA VAL A 89 -7.06 -3.33 14.91
C VAL A 89 -6.49 -4.29 15.95
N ARG A 90 -6.15 -3.81 17.15
CA ARG A 90 -5.60 -4.63 18.22
C ARG A 90 -6.53 -5.76 18.60
N ARG A 91 -7.82 -5.46 18.76
CA ARG A 91 -8.84 -6.47 19.03
C ARG A 91 -8.89 -7.56 17.95
N HIS A 92 -8.87 -7.21 16.67
CA HIS A 92 -8.86 -8.23 15.60
C HIS A 92 -7.62 -9.11 15.62
N LEU A 93 -6.47 -8.57 16.05
CA LEU A 93 -5.24 -9.32 16.23
C LEU A 93 -5.31 -10.25 17.45
N ASP A 94 -5.76 -9.74 18.60
CA ASP A 94 -5.86 -10.50 19.85
C ASP A 94 -6.92 -11.60 19.76
N ASP A 95 -8.08 -11.32 19.12
CA ASP A 95 -9.16 -12.29 18.90
C ASP A 95 -8.85 -13.29 17.77
N GLY A 96 -7.77 -13.08 17.00
CA GLY A 96 -7.42 -13.92 15.85
C GLY A 96 -8.42 -13.84 14.69
N THR A 97 -9.18 -12.75 14.58
CA THR A 97 -10.23 -12.57 13.56
C THR A 97 -9.75 -11.82 12.31
N ALA A 98 -8.44 -11.53 12.21
CA ALA A 98 -7.84 -10.91 11.05
C ALA A 98 -8.07 -11.75 9.78
N ARG A 99 -8.67 -11.15 8.76
CA ARG A 99 -8.98 -11.78 7.47
C ARG A 99 -8.97 -10.76 6.34
N GLU A 100 -8.87 -11.24 5.12
CA GLU A 100 -8.99 -10.37 3.95
C GLU A 100 -10.38 -9.71 3.90
N LEU A 101 -10.42 -8.47 3.38
CA LEU A 101 -11.68 -7.79 3.11
C LEU A 101 -12.47 -8.53 2.04
N THR A 102 -13.77 -8.71 2.27
CA THR A 102 -14.70 -9.15 1.22
C THR A 102 -14.76 -8.12 0.08
N PRO A 103 -15.25 -8.48 -1.12
CA PRO A 103 -15.42 -7.52 -2.20
C PRO A 103 -16.22 -6.27 -1.80
N GLU A 104 -17.30 -6.44 -1.02
CA GLU A 104 -18.17 -5.37 -0.55
C GLU A 104 -17.48 -4.48 0.48
N GLU A 105 -16.76 -5.08 1.43
CA GLU A 105 -15.90 -4.37 2.38
C GLU A 105 -14.83 -3.55 1.66
N ARG A 106 -14.13 -4.16 0.70
CA ARG A 106 -13.12 -3.48 -0.10
C ARG A 106 -13.70 -2.31 -0.87
N GLN A 107 -14.89 -2.46 -1.45
CA GLN A 107 -15.57 -1.36 -2.14
C GLN A 107 -15.89 -0.21 -1.17
N ARG A 108 -16.39 -0.52 0.04
CA ARG A 108 -16.66 0.48 1.09
C ARG A 108 -15.39 1.21 1.53
N TYR A 109 -14.33 0.46 1.81
CA TYR A 109 -13.02 1.02 2.18
C TYR A 109 -12.50 1.98 1.10
N GLN A 110 -12.48 1.53 -0.16
CA GLN A 110 -12.05 2.35 -1.29
C GLN A 110 -12.94 3.58 -1.51
N ALA A 111 -14.25 3.47 -1.27
CA ALA A 111 -15.16 4.62 -1.33
C ALA A 111 -14.85 5.66 -0.24
N GLY A 112 -14.60 5.21 1.01
CA GLY A 112 -14.16 6.07 2.10
C GLY A 112 -12.84 6.78 1.78
N LEU A 113 -11.83 6.04 1.31
CA LEU A 113 -10.56 6.62 0.87
C LEU A 113 -10.74 7.66 -0.24
N ARG A 114 -11.60 7.40 -1.23
CA ARG A 114 -11.91 8.38 -2.29
C ARG A 114 -12.56 9.64 -1.72
N LYS A 115 -13.52 9.53 -0.80
CA LYS A 115 -14.14 10.68 -0.12
C LYS A 115 -13.10 11.49 0.66
N VAL A 116 -12.26 10.84 1.48
CA VAL A 116 -11.17 11.51 2.22
C VAL A 116 -10.20 12.21 1.27
N ARG A 117 -9.78 11.54 0.18
CA ARG A 117 -8.93 12.14 -0.86
C ARG A 117 -9.59 13.34 -1.53
N GLN A 118 -10.89 13.30 -1.81
CA GLN A 118 -11.61 14.44 -2.40
C GLN A 118 -11.66 15.64 -1.44
N MET A 119 -11.89 15.39 -0.15
CA MET A 119 -11.89 16.44 0.86
C MET A 119 -10.50 17.03 1.11
N SER A 120 -9.45 16.20 0.99
CA SER A 120 -8.08 16.67 1.15
C SER A 120 -7.54 17.44 -0.06
N LYS A 121 -8.18 17.34 -1.25
CA LYS A 121 -7.79 18.12 -2.46
C LYS A 121 -7.90 19.64 -2.31
N GLY A 122 -8.61 20.16 -1.30
CA GLY A 122 -8.62 21.58 -0.96
C GLY A 122 -7.32 22.07 -0.30
N ALA A 123 -6.55 21.17 0.31
CA ALA A 123 -5.14 21.39 0.60
C ALA A 123 -4.36 20.94 -0.64
N LYS A 124 -3.33 21.69 -1.08
CA LYS A 124 -2.48 21.27 -2.20
C LYS A 124 -2.00 19.83 -1.94
N ALA A 125 -2.63 18.85 -2.57
CA ALA A 125 -2.25 17.46 -2.41
C ALA A 125 -0.77 17.36 -2.84
N PRO A 126 0.12 16.75 -2.04
CA PRO A 126 1.51 16.61 -2.42
C PRO A 126 1.59 16.02 -3.82
N LYS A 127 2.41 16.58 -4.72
CA LYS A 127 2.54 16.09 -6.11
C LYS A 127 2.69 14.56 -6.19
N ALA A 128 3.36 13.97 -5.20
CA ALA A 128 3.48 12.52 -5.00
C ALA A 128 2.11 11.78 -4.98
N SER A 129 1.11 12.31 -4.27
CA SER A 129 -0.23 11.71 -4.21
C SER A 129 -0.99 11.76 -5.54
N LEU A 130 -0.76 12.79 -6.35
CA LEU A 130 -1.34 12.89 -7.70
C LEU A 130 -0.68 11.90 -8.66
N VAL A 131 0.65 11.76 -8.57
CA VAL A 131 1.42 10.75 -9.31
C VAL A 131 0.95 9.35 -8.94
N GLU A 132 0.82 9.05 -7.66
CA GLU A 132 0.34 7.76 -7.15
C GLU A 132 -1.07 7.45 -7.69
N ALA A 133 -2.01 8.39 -7.57
CA ALA A 133 -3.38 8.20 -8.05
C ALA A 133 -3.45 7.94 -9.57
N LYS A 134 -2.62 8.63 -10.37
CA LYS A 134 -2.55 8.39 -11.82
C LYS A 134 -1.90 7.06 -12.18
N ALA A 135 -0.89 6.67 -11.41
CA ALA A 135 -0.28 5.36 -11.57
C ALA A 135 -1.24 4.22 -11.19
N ASP A 136 -2.05 4.39 -10.13
CA ASP A 136 -3.12 3.46 -9.76
C ASP A 136 -4.16 3.32 -10.88
N GLU A 137 -4.66 4.45 -11.39
CA GLU A 137 -5.65 4.47 -12.48
C GLU A 137 -5.13 3.74 -13.71
N THR A 138 -3.91 4.08 -14.14
CA THR A 138 -3.29 3.43 -15.31
C THR A 138 -3.08 1.95 -15.06
N THR A 139 -2.48 1.58 -13.92
CA THR A 139 -2.20 0.17 -13.61
C THR A 139 -3.48 -0.65 -13.52
N CYS A 140 -4.56 -0.11 -12.94
CA CYS A 140 -5.88 -0.75 -12.97
C CYS A 140 -6.39 -0.96 -14.40
N SER A 141 -6.21 0.02 -15.30
CA SER A 141 -6.67 -0.07 -16.70
C SER A 141 -5.94 -1.15 -17.53
N ILE A 142 -4.69 -1.49 -17.18
CA ILE A 142 -3.88 -2.51 -17.85
C ILE A 142 -3.55 -3.70 -16.94
N PHE A 143 -4.31 -3.90 -15.87
CA PHE A 143 -3.98 -4.82 -14.78
C PHE A 143 -3.71 -6.24 -15.26
N GLU A 144 -4.63 -6.81 -16.06
CA GLU A 144 -4.50 -8.17 -16.59
C GLU A 144 -3.32 -8.31 -17.56
N LEU A 145 -3.04 -7.28 -18.38
CA LEU A 145 -1.90 -7.28 -19.30
C LEU A 145 -0.57 -7.25 -18.54
N GLU A 146 -0.51 -6.44 -17.48
CA GLU A 146 0.69 -6.31 -16.67
C GLU A 146 0.95 -7.57 -15.85
N ALA A 147 -0.09 -8.18 -15.28
CA ALA A 147 0.02 -9.45 -14.56
C ALA A 147 0.51 -10.59 -15.47
N ARG A 148 -0.09 -10.72 -16.67
CA ARG A 148 0.32 -11.74 -17.66
C ARG A 148 1.75 -11.54 -18.15
N TYR A 149 2.14 -10.30 -18.42
CA TYR A 149 3.52 -9.98 -18.81
C TYR A 149 4.52 -10.42 -17.74
N TRP A 150 4.28 -10.05 -16.49
CA TRP A 150 5.21 -10.40 -15.41
C TRP A 150 5.22 -11.89 -15.11
N ALA A 151 4.05 -12.55 -15.19
CA ALA A 151 3.97 -14.00 -15.03
C ALA A 151 4.75 -14.74 -16.14
N TRP A 152 4.63 -14.32 -17.41
CA TRP A 152 5.45 -14.83 -18.52
C TRP A 152 6.94 -14.58 -18.31
N ALA A 153 7.33 -13.38 -17.86
CA ALA A 153 8.72 -13.03 -17.59
C ALA A 153 9.36 -13.93 -16.52
N VAL A 154 8.59 -14.26 -15.47
CA VAL A 154 9.03 -15.15 -14.37
C VAL A 154 8.99 -16.63 -14.76
N ASN A 155 7.92 -17.09 -15.41
CA ASN A 155 7.68 -18.52 -15.58
C ASN A 155 8.18 -19.08 -16.91
N THR A 156 8.16 -18.30 -17.99
CA THR A 156 8.53 -18.75 -19.34
C THR A 156 9.85 -18.16 -19.79
N ALA A 157 9.98 -16.82 -19.79
CA ALA A 157 11.19 -16.16 -20.28
C ALA A 157 12.38 -16.25 -19.30
N LYS A 158 12.10 -16.49 -18.01
CA LYS A 158 13.09 -16.57 -16.93
C LYS A 158 14.00 -15.34 -16.85
N THR A 159 13.50 -14.17 -17.26
CA THR A 159 14.27 -12.90 -17.25
C THR A 159 14.31 -12.26 -15.87
N VAL A 160 13.41 -12.65 -14.97
CA VAL A 160 13.35 -12.17 -13.58
C VAL A 160 12.86 -13.30 -12.66
N SER A 161 13.40 -13.40 -11.45
CA SER A 161 12.89 -14.34 -10.45
C SER A 161 11.69 -13.75 -9.69
N MET A 162 10.84 -14.61 -9.11
CA MET A 162 9.70 -14.15 -8.32
C MET A 162 10.14 -13.32 -7.10
N GLN A 163 11.29 -13.64 -6.51
CA GLN A 163 11.88 -12.90 -5.40
C GLN A 163 12.34 -11.52 -5.84
N GLN A 164 13.08 -11.42 -6.96
CA GLN A 164 13.53 -10.14 -7.50
C GLN A 164 12.34 -9.25 -7.85
N LEU A 165 11.32 -9.81 -8.51
CA LEU A 165 10.10 -9.08 -8.86
C LEU A 165 9.39 -8.52 -7.62
N SER A 166 9.33 -9.26 -6.52
CA SER A 166 8.73 -8.81 -5.25
C SER A 166 9.49 -7.65 -4.59
N VAL A 167 10.81 -7.60 -4.77
CA VAL A 167 11.64 -6.47 -4.32
C VAL A 167 11.39 -5.25 -5.22
N ASP A 168 11.42 -5.46 -6.54
CA ASP A 168 11.26 -4.39 -7.53
C ASP A 168 9.85 -3.79 -7.52
N SER A 169 8.82 -4.59 -7.21
CA SER A 169 7.43 -4.13 -7.16
C SER A 169 7.20 -3.07 -6.07
N ARG A 170 8.08 -2.97 -5.07
CA ARG A 170 8.04 -1.91 -4.05
C ARG A 170 8.38 -0.53 -4.61
N ARG A 171 9.02 -0.48 -5.78
CA ARG A 171 9.41 0.76 -6.48
C ARG A 171 8.47 1.10 -7.63
N TRP A 172 7.45 0.29 -7.89
CA TRP A 172 6.51 0.56 -8.95
C TRP A 172 5.69 1.81 -8.63
N PRO A 173 5.44 2.67 -9.64
CA PRO A 173 4.58 3.82 -9.44
C PRO A 173 3.17 3.31 -9.14
N GLY A 174 2.57 3.80 -8.07
CA GLY A 174 1.25 3.38 -7.62
C GLY A 174 1.22 3.11 -6.13
N SER A 175 0.01 3.02 -5.60
CA SER A 175 -0.26 2.62 -4.24
C SER A 175 0.21 1.19 -4.01
N MET A 176 0.60 0.93 -2.77
CA MET A 176 0.99 -0.41 -2.32
C MET A 176 -0.14 -1.42 -2.52
N GLU A 177 -1.40 -0.99 -2.40
CA GLU A 177 -2.60 -1.80 -2.60
C GLU A 177 -2.66 -2.34 -4.04
N VAL A 178 -2.53 -1.46 -5.04
CA VAL A 178 -2.56 -1.85 -6.46
C VAL A 178 -1.37 -2.76 -6.78
N ASN A 179 -0.18 -2.43 -6.29
CA ASN A 179 1.02 -3.25 -6.49
C ASN A 179 0.88 -4.63 -5.82
N THR A 180 0.29 -4.71 -4.62
CA THR A 180 0.05 -5.97 -3.92
C THR A 180 -0.95 -6.83 -4.66
N ALA A 181 -2.06 -6.24 -5.15
CA ALA A 181 -3.05 -6.95 -5.94
C ALA A 181 -2.44 -7.50 -7.24
N LEU A 182 -1.65 -6.68 -7.94
CA LEU A 182 -0.94 -7.08 -9.15
C LEU A 182 0.01 -8.26 -8.88
N MET A 183 0.79 -8.20 -7.80
CA MET A 183 1.67 -9.30 -7.40
C MET A 183 0.90 -10.56 -7.00
N GLY A 184 -0.27 -10.42 -6.38
CA GLY A 184 -1.18 -11.53 -6.12
C GLY A 184 -1.61 -12.24 -7.40
N LYS A 185 -2.03 -11.46 -8.41
CA LYS A 185 -2.41 -11.99 -9.72
C LYS A 185 -1.23 -12.64 -10.46
N VAL A 186 -0.03 -12.04 -10.39
CA VAL A 186 1.19 -12.63 -10.96
C VAL A 186 1.47 -14.00 -10.34
N ARG A 187 1.42 -14.13 -9.00
CA ARG A 187 1.61 -15.42 -8.32
C ARG A 187 0.59 -16.45 -8.75
N GLN A 188 -0.69 -16.07 -8.83
CA GLN A 188 -1.75 -16.96 -9.31
C GLN A 188 -1.45 -17.50 -10.71
N LEU A 189 -1.06 -16.63 -11.65
CA LEU A 189 -0.74 -17.01 -13.03
C LEU A 189 0.54 -17.86 -13.14
N VAL A 190 1.56 -17.57 -12.34
CA VAL A 190 2.78 -18.40 -12.29
C VAL A 190 2.45 -19.80 -11.77
N SER A 191 1.64 -19.92 -10.71
CA SER A 191 1.24 -21.20 -10.14
C SER A 191 0.38 -22.05 -11.08
N SER A 192 -0.35 -21.45 -12.03
CA SER A 192 -1.10 -22.20 -13.05
C SER A 192 -0.23 -22.80 -14.16
N GLY A 193 1.06 -22.47 -14.22
CA GLY A 193 2.03 -23.10 -15.12
C GLY A 193 2.01 -22.64 -16.58
N VAL A 194 0.88 -22.11 -17.08
CA VAL A 194 0.75 -21.63 -18.47
C VAL A 194 0.65 -20.10 -18.51
N THR A 195 1.71 -19.47 -19.01
CA THR A 195 1.84 -18.00 -19.10
C THR A 195 2.29 -17.60 -20.50
N PRO A 196 1.39 -17.56 -21.51
CA PRO A 196 1.78 -17.20 -22.87
C PRO A 196 2.27 -15.74 -22.92
N PRO A 197 3.17 -15.40 -23.85
CA PRO A 197 3.54 -14.01 -24.08
C PRO A 197 2.31 -13.17 -24.46
N LEU A 198 2.39 -11.87 -24.24
CA LEU A 198 1.40 -10.94 -24.76
C LEU A 198 1.43 -10.93 -26.29
N SER A 199 0.28 -10.75 -26.93
CA SER A 199 0.23 -10.50 -28.38
C SER A 199 0.91 -9.15 -28.72
N ALA A 200 1.16 -8.92 -30.01
CA ALA A 200 1.69 -7.64 -30.48
C ALA A 200 0.78 -6.46 -30.08
N ASP A 201 -0.54 -6.61 -30.27
CA ASP A 201 -1.53 -5.59 -29.92
C ASP A 201 -1.60 -5.35 -28.41
N GLU A 202 -1.56 -6.41 -27.60
CA GLU A 202 -1.52 -6.32 -26.14
C GLU A 202 -0.26 -5.61 -25.66
N THR A 203 0.89 -5.93 -26.26
CA THR A 203 2.18 -5.29 -25.99
C THR A 203 2.12 -3.80 -26.33
N ALA A 204 1.56 -3.45 -27.49
CA ALA A 204 1.40 -2.06 -27.92
C ALA A 204 0.47 -1.27 -26.98
N ARG A 205 -0.67 -1.85 -26.58
CA ARG A 205 -1.60 -1.23 -25.61
C ARG A 205 -0.94 -0.97 -24.26
N LYS A 206 -0.22 -1.95 -23.72
CA LYS A 206 0.52 -1.79 -22.47
C LYS A 206 1.59 -0.70 -22.59
N ALA A 207 2.36 -0.69 -23.67
CA ALA A 207 3.40 0.31 -23.91
C ALA A 207 2.81 1.74 -24.03
N ALA A 208 1.70 1.89 -24.76
CA ALA A 208 1.00 3.16 -24.89
C ALA A 208 0.50 3.69 -23.55
N ALA A 209 -0.12 2.83 -22.72
CA ALA A 209 -0.59 3.21 -21.39
C ALA A 209 0.58 3.63 -20.47
N LYS A 210 1.69 2.89 -20.46
CA LYS A 210 2.89 3.25 -19.67
C LYS A 210 3.54 4.55 -20.16
N LYS A 211 3.53 4.81 -21.47
CA LYS A 211 4.00 6.08 -22.03
C LYS A 211 3.12 7.24 -21.57
N ALA A 212 1.79 7.11 -21.71
CA ALA A 212 0.83 8.13 -21.28
C ALA A 212 0.99 8.47 -19.78
N LEU A 213 1.13 7.45 -18.92
CA LEU A 213 1.40 7.66 -17.49
C LEU A 213 2.69 8.44 -17.25
N ARG A 214 3.77 8.13 -17.96
CA ARG A 214 5.05 8.86 -17.83
C ARG A 214 4.87 10.33 -18.20
N ASP A 215 4.20 10.59 -19.32
CA ASP A 215 3.94 11.95 -19.81
C ASP A 215 3.07 12.74 -18.80
N GLU A 216 2.05 12.10 -18.20
CA GLU A 216 1.23 12.71 -17.13
C GLU A 216 2.01 12.99 -15.85
N ILE A 217 2.90 12.07 -15.43
CA ILE A 217 3.73 12.24 -14.24
C ILE A 217 4.66 13.45 -14.41
N GLU A 218 5.31 13.59 -15.56
CA GLU A 218 6.15 14.76 -15.85
C GLU A 218 5.33 16.05 -15.88
N ALA A 219 4.13 16.03 -16.46
CA ALA A 219 3.22 17.17 -16.41
C ALA A 219 2.81 17.55 -14.98
N ILE A 220 2.57 16.57 -14.08
CA ILE A 220 2.27 16.83 -12.66
C ILE A 220 3.48 17.45 -11.95
N LYS A 221 4.69 16.94 -12.21
CA LYS A 221 5.93 17.46 -11.61
C LYS A 221 6.18 18.92 -12.02
N ALA A 222 5.89 19.28 -13.27
CA ALA A 222 6.09 20.62 -13.82
C ALA A 222 5.12 21.69 -13.28
N ARG A 223 4.04 21.32 -12.58
CA ARG A 223 3.07 22.29 -12.04
C ARG A 223 3.70 23.18 -10.95
N PRO A 224 3.38 24.49 -10.89
CA PRO A 224 3.90 25.40 -9.86
C PRO A 224 3.36 25.12 -8.44
#